data_AF-A0A7J4AVB2-F1
#
_entry.id   AF-A0A7J4AVB2-F1
#
_cell.length_a   1.000
_cell.length_b   1.000
_cell.length_c   1.000
_cell.angle_alpha   90.00
_cell.angle_beta   90.00
_cell.angle_gamma   90.00
#
_symmetry.space_group_name_H-M   'P 1'
#
loop_
_entity.id
_entity.type
_entity.pdbx_description
1 polymer ?
#
loop_
_entity_poly.entity_id
_entity_poly.type
_entity_poly.pdbx_seq_one_letter_code
_entity_poly.pdbx_strand_id
1 'polypeptide(L)'
;MSGKIFTLKEFNVKVDFEPKWFKIHPAIDVVNGKAYVGTFLPCEVGKTPKNPDDFEEKPEKEYDEQFFFVTSDREIIYAHPPRGEEFLTRYSLKLQCHPYKPKYPSWNPQYIARYLKGETVEPKLVFNEILTVFNSFMEFEKPEYASLYTIYTVATYFHQLFDTFPELFITGVKRVGKTKLLLLFKFMCFNGVKSSSISEPSIFRFTDTYRPTILMDETDKISTTKENEKRVLLLARYKRGDEAFRVEGETVRIPTGFDLYGPLIIANIQGLDDILQDRSIPAVLPRSVNPKILDAYPKYSDPKWAEIRHKCFILFLTFYDEVKRLSEGSEGSDDCEGEKGVAVLQ
;
A
#
# COMPACT_ATOMS: atom_id res chain seq x y z
N MET A 1 27.86 -13.43 23.71
CA MET A 1 29.06 -14.11 23.17
C MET A 1 29.82 -13.12 22.30
N SER A 2 31.13 -12.88 22.49
CA SER A 2 31.85 -11.97 21.58
C SER A 2 31.89 -12.58 20.18
N GLY A 3 31.30 -11.89 19.20
CA GLY A 3 31.17 -12.38 17.83
C GLY A 3 32.51 -12.79 17.22
N LYS A 4 32.57 -14.02 16.68
CA LYS A 4 33.72 -14.55 15.95
C LYS A 4 34.04 -13.61 14.78
N ILE A 5 35.32 -13.21 14.66
CA ILE A 5 35.81 -12.35 13.58
C ILE A 5 36.48 -13.25 12.54
N PHE A 6 36.09 -13.08 11.28
CA PHE A 6 36.70 -13.68 10.11
C PHE A 6 37.46 -12.61 9.34
N THR A 7 38.77 -12.79 9.18
CA THR A 7 39.62 -11.85 8.44
C THR A 7 39.83 -12.34 7.02
N LEU A 8 39.46 -11.53 6.04
CA LEU A 8 39.70 -11.74 4.61
C LEU A 8 40.76 -10.73 4.13
N LYS A 9 41.28 -10.92 2.90
CA LYS A 9 42.37 -10.07 2.36
C LYS A 9 42.05 -8.57 2.35
N GLU A 10 40.78 -8.20 2.17
CA GLU A 10 40.36 -6.82 1.96
C GLU A 10 39.38 -6.29 3.02
N PHE A 11 38.85 -7.15 3.90
CA PHE A 11 37.90 -6.75 4.93
C PHE A 11 37.79 -7.79 6.06
N ASN A 12 37.25 -7.36 7.20
CA ASN A 12 36.93 -8.24 8.33
C ASN A 12 35.41 -8.39 8.44
N VAL A 13 34.95 -9.62 8.64
CA VAL A 13 33.55 -9.94 8.91
C VAL A 13 33.42 -10.32 10.38
N LYS A 14 32.67 -9.54 11.15
CA LYS A 14 32.32 -9.87 12.52
C LYS A 14 30.86 -10.30 12.55
N VAL A 15 30.58 -11.49 13.08
CA VAL A 15 29.20 -11.94 13.28
C VAL A 15 28.56 -11.12 14.40
N ASP A 16 27.41 -10.52 14.10
CA ASP A 16 26.55 -9.89 15.08
C ASP A 16 25.38 -10.84 15.38
N PHE A 17 25.39 -11.43 16.58
CA PHE A 17 24.33 -12.34 17.04
C PHE A 17 23.12 -11.58 17.63
N GLU A 18 23.25 -10.28 17.84
CA GLU A 18 22.19 -9.40 18.31
C GLU A 18 22.04 -8.26 17.28
N PRO A 19 21.63 -8.58 16.04
CA PRO A 19 21.62 -7.61 14.95
C PRO A 19 20.80 -6.41 15.34
N LYS A 20 21.48 -5.25 15.43
CA LYS A 20 20.85 -3.98 15.80
C LYS A 20 20.17 -3.31 14.61
N TRP A 21 19.64 -4.08 13.67
CA TRP A 21 18.93 -3.54 12.51
C TRP A 21 17.67 -4.33 12.21
N PHE A 22 16.65 -3.61 11.76
CA PHE A 22 15.34 -4.13 11.42
C PHE A 22 15.11 -3.94 9.93
N LYS A 23 14.43 -4.92 9.32
CA LYS A 23 13.96 -4.76 7.94
C LYS A 23 12.80 -3.79 7.91
N ILE A 24 12.79 -2.92 6.91
CA ILE A 24 11.69 -1.99 6.64
C ILE A 24 11.24 -2.15 5.19
N HIS A 25 9.94 -2.28 4.99
CA HIS A 25 9.36 -2.32 3.66
C HIS A 25 9.36 -0.91 3.03
N PRO A 26 9.78 -0.74 1.76
CA PRO A 26 9.93 0.57 1.14
C PRO A 26 8.60 1.32 0.92
N ALA A 27 7.47 0.64 0.72
CA ALA A 27 6.20 1.32 0.45
C ALA A 27 5.63 2.08 1.68
N ILE A 28 5.35 1.36 2.77
CA ILE A 28 4.77 1.87 4.01
C ILE A 28 5.03 0.85 5.12
N ASP A 29 5.44 1.27 6.31
CA ASP A 29 5.73 0.33 7.40
C ASP A 29 5.75 1.01 8.78
N VAL A 30 5.70 0.19 9.84
CA VAL A 30 5.93 0.62 11.22
C VAL A 30 7.04 -0.23 11.84
N VAL A 31 8.14 0.41 12.22
CA VAL A 31 9.31 -0.27 12.79
C VAL A 31 9.76 0.50 14.03
N ASN A 32 10.04 -0.22 15.12
CA ASN A 32 10.51 0.37 16.38
C ASN A 32 9.62 1.52 16.91
N GLY A 33 8.29 1.39 16.79
CA GLY A 33 7.36 2.41 17.28
C GLY A 33 7.44 3.73 16.50
N LYS A 34 7.79 3.68 15.21
CA LYS A 34 7.77 4.82 14.29
C LYS A 34 7.17 4.39 12.96
N ALA A 35 6.32 5.24 12.40
CA ALA A 35 5.72 5.00 11.09
C ALA A 35 6.54 5.65 9.97
N TYR A 36 6.58 4.98 8.82
CA TYR A 36 7.36 5.37 7.66
C TYR A 36 6.53 5.20 6.38
N VAL A 37 6.59 6.19 5.50
CA VAL A 37 6.04 6.14 4.15
C VAL A 37 7.18 6.41 3.16
N GLY A 38 7.45 5.48 2.26
CA GLY A 38 8.47 5.69 1.24
C GLY A 38 7.92 6.42 0.03
N THR A 39 8.74 7.29 -0.55
CA THR A 39 8.37 8.10 -1.71
C THR A 39 9.60 8.50 -2.51
N PHE A 40 9.41 8.67 -3.82
CA PHE A 40 10.40 9.28 -4.69
C PHE A 40 10.15 10.79 -4.77
N LEU A 41 11.21 11.59 -4.66
CA LEU A 41 11.14 13.04 -4.70
C LEU A 41 12.10 13.60 -5.74
N PRO A 42 11.69 14.64 -6.49
CA PRO A 42 12.59 15.33 -7.39
C PRO A 42 13.69 16.04 -6.59
N CYS A 43 14.93 15.77 -6.92
CA CYS A 43 16.12 16.29 -6.24
C CYS A 43 17.08 16.90 -7.25
N GLU A 44 17.75 17.97 -6.83
CA GLU A 44 18.94 18.46 -7.50
C GLU A 44 20.15 17.69 -6.96
N VAL A 45 20.81 16.92 -7.82
CA VAL A 45 21.94 16.05 -7.49
C VAL A 45 23.21 16.69 -8.03
N GLY A 46 24.14 17.00 -7.14
CA GLY A 46 25.47 17.49 -7.49
C GLY A 46 26.56 16.53 -7.02
N LYS A 47 27.68 16.49 -7.73
CA LYS A 47 28.89 15.82 -7.23
C LYS A 47 29.52 16.68 -6.14
N THR A 48 29.83 16.08 -4.99
CA THR A 48 30.71 16.73 -4.01
C THR A 48 32.11 16.84 -4.63
N PRO A 49 32.74 18.03 -4.64
CA PRO A 49 34.10 18.16 -5.15
C PRO A 49 35.04 17.26 -4.34
N LYS A 50 35.98 16.59 -5.02
CA LYS A 50 36.92 15.66 -4.38
C LYS A 50 37.98 16.39 -3.55
N ASN A 51 38.24 17.66 -3.86
CA ASN A 51 39.13 18.55 -3.12
C ASN A 51 38.41 19.87 -2.78
N PRO A 52 38.59 20.43 -1.57
CA PRO A 52 38.00 21.72 -1.20
C PRO A 52 38.51 22.90 -2.04
N ASP A 53 39.71 22.76 -2.62
CA ASP A 53 40.39 23.78 -3.43
C ASP A 53 40.08 23.67 -4.93
N ASP A 54 39.34 22.65 -5.36
CA ASP A 54 38.83 22.54 -6.74
C ASP A 54 37.68 23.55 -6.93
N PHE A 55 38.02 24.83 -7.08
CA PHE A 55 37.07 25.91 -7.36
C PHE A 55 36.62 25.96 -8.82
N GLU A 56 37.09 25.05 -9.68
CA GLU A 56 36.82 25.06 -11.11
C GLU A 56 36.01 23.85 -11.56
N GLU A 57 34.73 23.87 -11.24
CA GLU A 57 33.61 23.48 -12.11
C GLU A 57 32.36 23.61 -11.25
N LYS A 58 31.40 24.45 -11.65
CA LYS A 58 30.06 24.37 -11.02
C LYS A 58 29.62 22.92 -11.22
N PRO A 59 29.44 22.12 -10.16
CA PRO A 59 29.09 20.72 -10.33
C PRO A 59 27.83 20.68 -11.19
N GLU A 60 27.87 19.94 -12.30
CA GLU A 60 26.68 19.73 -13.12
C GLU A 60 25.56 19.24 -12.21
N LYS A 61 24.56 20.10 -12.05
CA LYS A 61 23.36 19.84 -11.26
C LYS A 61 22.43 19.03 -12.13
N GLU A 62 22.36 17.74 -11.87
CA GLU A 62 21.44 16.82 -12.52
C GLU A 62 20.14 16.77 -11.73
N TYR A 63 18.99 16.83 -12.40
CA TYR A 63 17.70 16.63 -11.75
C TYR A 63 17.32 15.16 -11.85
N ASP A 64 17.20 14.50 -10.69
CA ASP A 64 16.82 13.09 -10.62
C ASP A 64 15.84 12.84 -9.46
N GLU A 65 15.07 11.76 -9.55
CA GLU A 65 14.12 11.36 -8.51
C GLU A 65 14.77 10.35 -7.57
N GLN A 66 14.93 10.75 -6.32
CA GLN A 66 15.60 9.98 -5.29
C GLN A 66 14.60 9.46 -4.26
N PHE A 67 14.90 8.33 -3.61
CA PHE A 67 13.97 7.67 -2.68
C PHE A 67 14.23 8.11 -1.23
N PHE A 68 13.15 8.42 -0.51
CA PHE A 68 13.16 8.87 0.87
C PHE A 68 12.06 8.19 1.67
N PHE A 69 12.25 8.13 2.98
CA PHE A 69 11.16 7.91 3.92
C PHE A 69 10.70 9.24 4.53
N VAL A 70 9.38 9.41 4.62
CA VAL A 70 8.73 10.43 5.45
C VAL A 70 8.19 9.74 6.69
N THR A 71 8.42 10.32 7.87
CA THR A 71 8.17 9.63 9.14
C THR A 71 7.06 10.28 9.99
N SER A 72 6.54 9.56 10.98
CA SER A 72 5.56 10.08 11.96
C SER A 72 6.07 11.30 12.74
N ASP A 73 7.38 11.41 12.90
CA ASP A 73 8.03 12.53 13.61
C ASP A 73 8.27 13.74 12.70
N ARG A 74 7.71 13.71 11.48
CA ARG A 74 7.85 14.75 10.45
C ARG A 74 9.30 14.96 9.99
N GLU A 75 10.08 13.88 10.01
CA GLU A 75 11.42 13.86 9.43
C GLU A 75 11.41 13.24 8.02
N ILE A 76 12.39 13.63 7.22
CA ILE A 76 12.69 12.99 5.93
C ILE A 76 14.06 12.30 6.00
N ILE A 77 14.12 11.04 5.57
CA ILE A 77 15.32 10.20 5.61
C ILE A 77 15.67 9.79 4.18
N TYR A 78 16.87 10.14 3.73
CA TYR A 78 17.38 9.67 2.44
C TYR A 78 17.63 8.17 2.47
N ALA A 79 17.09 7.44 1.49
CA ALA A 79 17.09 5.98 1.48
C ALA A 79 17.33 5.38 0.09
N HIS A 80 17.77 6.17 -0.89
CA HIS A 80 17.92 5.72 -2.28
C HIS A 80 19.06 4.70 -2.45
N PRO A 81 18.78 3.45 -2.88
CA PRO A 81 19.82 2.43 -2.98
C PRO A 81 20.84 2.74 -4.10
N PRO A 82 22.11 2.35 -3.93
CA PRO A 82 22.70 1.80 -2.71
C PRO A 82 23.12 2.89 -1.70
N ARG A 83 23.20 4.16 -2.12
CA ARG A 83 23.82 5.26 -1.37
C ARG A 83 23.10 5.61 -0.06
N GLY A 84 21.79 5.43 -0.01
CA GLY A 84 20.94 5.72 1.14
C GLY A 84 21.05 4.72 2.29
N GLU A 85 21.65 3.54 2.08
CA GLU A 85 21.77 2.51 3.12
C GLU A 85 22.60 2.98 4.33
N GLU A 86 23.58 3.87 4.12
CA GLU A 86 24.36 4.48 5.20
C GLU A 86 23.47 5.29 6.16
N PHE A 87 22.50 6.03 5.62
CA PHE A 87 21.59 6.85 6.40
C PHE A 87 20.58 6.00 7.16
N LEU A 88 20.10 4.91 6.56
CA LEU A 88 19.20 3.95 7.24
C LEU A 88 19.88 3.26 8.43
N THR A 89 21.18 2.99 8.33
CA THR A 89 21.96 2.37 9.42
C THR A 89 21.92 3.20 10.70
N ARG A 90 21.84 4.54 10.60
CA ARG A 90 21.70 5.45 11.76
C ARG A 90 20.39 5.27 12.52
N TYR A 91 19.37 4.73 11.85
CA TYR A 91 18.06 4.41 12.41
C TYR A 91 17.91 2.92 12.72
N SER A 92 18.98 2.14 12.64
CA SER A 92 18.90 0.69 12.78
C SER A 92 17.95 0.05 11.76
N LEU A 93 17.96 0.56 10.52
CA LEU A 93 17.08 0.08 9.44
C LEU A 93 17.87 -0.48 8.26
N LYS A 94 17.26 -1.46 7.59
CA LYS A 94 17.70 -1.97 6.29
C LYS A 94 16.49 -2.21 5.40
N LEU A 95 16.57 -1.81 4.13
CA LEU A 95 15.48 -2.07 3.19
C LEU A 95 15.24 -3.58 3.04
N GLN A 96 13.98 -3.98 3.13
CA GLN A 96 13.55 -5.36 2.90
C GLN A 96 13.74 -5.77 1.44
N CYS A 97 13.38 -4.88 0.51
CA CYS A 97 13.45 -5.08 -0.93
C CYS A 97 13.78 -3.74 -1.63
N HIS A 98 14.09 -3.79 -2.93
CA HIS A 98 14.36 -2.58 -3.72
C HIS A 98 13.07 -1.76 -3.89
N PRO A 99 13.10 -0.42 -3.69
CA PRO A 99 11.90 0.40 -3.81
C PRO A 99 11.41 0.42 -5.25
N TYR A 100 10.14 0.07 -5.44
CA TYR A 100 9.48 0.18 -6.74
C TYR A 100 9.12 1.64 -7.03
N LYS A 101 9.60 2.19 -8.14
CA LYS A 101 9.28 3.54 -8.60
C LYS A 101 8.01 3.51 -9.46
N PRO A 102 6.85 3.98 -8.97
CA PRO A 102 5.64 4.03 -9.79
C PRO A 102 5.79 5.07 -10.90
N LYS A 103 5.08 4.86 -12.02
CA LYS A 103 5.03 5.81 -13.15
C LYS A 103 4.52 7.20 -12.73
N TYR A 104 3.66 7.25 -11.72
CA TYR A 104 3.12 8.48 -11.14
C TYR A 104 3.38 8.46 -9.64
N PRO A 105 3.82 9.57 -9.03
CA PRO A 105 4.13 9.60 -7.61
C PRO A 105 2.88 9.35 -6.78
N SER A 106 2.96 8.41 -5.84
CA SER A 106 1.87 8.09 -4.93
C SER A 106 1.51 9.27 -4.02
N TRP A 107 2.52 10.07 -3.65
CA TRP A 107 2.39 11.24 -2.79
C TRP A 107 3.08 12.47 -3.41
N ASN A 108 2.32 13.56 -3.55
CA ASN A 108 2.79 14.80 -4.16
C ASN A 108 3.85 15.51 -3.27
N PRO A 109 4.97 16.01 -3.82
CA PRO A 109 6.04 16.68 -3.05
C PRO A 109 5.59 17.93 -2.28
N GLN A 110 4.70 18.76 -2.86
CA GLN A 110 4.17 19.95 -2.18
C GLN A 110 3.32 19.56 -0.96
N TYR A 111 2.62 18.43 -1.03
CA TYR A 111 1.84 17.88 0.08
C TYR A 111 2.73 17.32 1.18
N ILE A 112 3.80 16.61 0.83
CA ILE A 112 4.82 16.20 1.79
C ILE A 112 5.39 17.42 2.53
N ALA A 113 5.71 18.49 1.81
CA ALA A 113 6.21 19.71 2.42
C ALA A 113 5.20 20.36 3.41
N ARG A 114 3.89 20.29 3.14
CA ARG A 114 2.86 20.76 4.09
C ARG A 114 2.84 19.91 5.36
N TYR A 115 2.90 18.58 5.23
CA TYR A 115 3.01 17.68 6.38
C TYR A 115 4.29 17.94 7.18
N LEU A 116 5.45 18.07 6.54
CA LEU A 116 6.70 18.38 7.24
C LEU A 116 6.65 19.73 7.99
N LYS A 117 5.82 20.67 7.53
CA LYS A 117 5.57 21.97 8.18
C LYS A 117 4.53 21.94 9.31
N GLY A 118 3.98 20.77 9.65
CA GLY A 118 3.06 20.61 10.77
C GLY A 118 1.59 20.49 10.40
N GLU A 119 1.24 20.30 9.11
CA GLU A 119 -0.16 20.04 8.75
C GLU A 119 -0.70 18.79 9.46
N THR A 120 -1.93 18.90 9.95
CA THR A 120 -2.68 17.83 10.63
C THR A 120 -4.05 17.68 9.98
N VAL A 121 -4.68 16.53 10.23
CA VAL A 121 -6.03 16.23 9.73
C VAL A 121 -6.86 15.63 10.86
N GLU A 122 -8.16 15.85 10.83
CA GLU A 122 -9.11 15.23 11.76
C GLU A 122 -9.73 13.98 11.10
N PRO A 123 -9.64 12.78 11.71
CA PRO A 123 -10.15 11.53 11.11
C PRO A 123 -11.59 11.62 10.62
N LYS A 124 -12.47 12.23 11.43
CA LYS A 124 -13.89 12.41 11.09
C LYS A 124 -14.12 13.25 9.83
N LEU A 125 -13.31 14.30 9.62
CA LEU A 125 -13.43 15.15 8.44
C LEU A 125 -12.96 14.42 7.19
N VAL A 126 -11.86 13.67 7.28
CA VAL A 126 -11.35 12.86 6.16
C VAL A 126 -12.37 11.78 5.78
N PHE A 127 -12.97 11.11 6.77
CA PHE A 127 -14.05 10.15 6.57
C PHE A 127 -15.22 10.79 5.82
N ASN A 128 -15.74 11.92 6.30
CA ASN A 128 -16.89 12.60 5.68
C ASN A 128 -16.60 13.04 4.24
N GLU A 129 -15.37 13.46 3.93
CA GLU A 129 -14.96 13.86 2.60
C GLU A 129 -14.98 12.68 1.61
N ILE A 130 -14.38 11.55 2.00
CA ILE A 130 -14.38 10.32 1.20
C ILE A 130 -15.81 9.76 1.06
N LEU A 131 -16.60 9.79 2.13
CA LEU A 131 -18.01 9.38 2.11
C LEU A 131 -18.82 10.22 1.11
N THR A 132 -18.61 11.53 1.12
CA THR A 132 -19.23 12.47 0.17
C THR A 132 -18.84 12.14 -1.27
N VAL A 133 -17.56 11.79 -1.51
CA VAL A 133 -17.12 11.32 -2.83
C VAL A 133 -17.92 10.10 -3.25
N PHE A 134 -17.97 9.03 -2.43
CA PHE A 134 -18.70 7.83 -2.81
C PHE A 134 -20.18 8.12 -3.13
N ASN A 135 -20.87 8.87 -2.27
CA ASN A 135 -22.28 9.24 -2.48
C ASN A 135 -22.52 10.18 -3.67
N SER A 136 -21.48 10.91 -4.12
CA SER A 136 -21.59 11.78 -5.31
C SER A 136 -21.46 11.00 -6.63
N PHE A 137 -20.79 9.85 -6.61
CA PHE A 137 -20.51 9.06 -7.81
C PHE A 137 -21.30 7.76 -7.89
N MET A 138 -21.80 7.25 -6.77
CA MET A 138 -22.44 5.94 -6.69
C MET A 138 -23.74 6.01 -5.90
N GLU A 139 -24.67 5.14 -6.27
CA GLU A 139 -25.88 4.87 -5.50
C GLU A 139 -25.75 3.47 -4.89
N PHE A 140 -26.10 3.34 -3.62
CA PHE A 140 -26.01 2.09 -2.88
C PHE A 140 -27.40 1.71 -2.39
N GLU A 141 -27.66 0.41 -2.30
CA GLU A 141 -28.93 -0.10 -1.76
C GLU A 141 -29.11 0.29 -0.29
N LYS A 142 -27.99 0.34 0.44
CA LYS A 142 -27.90 0.65 1.85
C LYS A 142 -26.81 1.71 2.08
N PRO A 143 -27.07 2.77 2.87
CA PRO A 143 -26.09 3.82 3.13
C PRO A 143 -24.81 3.31 3.82
N GLU A 144 -24.88 2.17 4.51
CA GLU A 144 -23.78 1.50 5.18
C GLU A 144 -22.67 1.09 4.19
N TYR A 145 -22.99 0.77 2.93
CA TYR A 145 -21.97 0.44 1.93
C TYR A 145 -21.04 1.62 1.63
N ALA A 146 -21.56 2.84 1.60
CA ALA A 146 -20.74 4.04 1.40
C ALA A 146 -19.76 4.23 2.57
N SER A 147 -20.22 3.93 3.79
CA SER A 147 -19.40 3.98 5.00
C SER A 147 -18.34 2.88 5.00
N LEU A 148 -18.71 1.65 4.64
CA LEU A 148 -17.80 0.53 4.46
C LEU A 148 -16.69 0.86 3.45
N TYR A 149 -17.04 1.41 2.29
CA TYR A 149 -16.05 1.75 1.26
C TYR A 149 -15.14 2.91 1.67
N THR A 150 -15.68 3.85 2.44
CA THR A 150 -14.90 4.92 3.07
C THR A 150 -13.87 4.34 4.05
N ILE A 151 -14.32 3.48 4.97
CA ILE A 151 -13.48 2.77 5.93
C ILE A 151 -12.40 1.98 5.21
N TYR A 152 -12.80 1.17 4.23
CA TYR A 152 -11.88 0.33 3.47
C TYR A 152 -10.80 1.17 2.79
N THR A 153 -11.18 2.29 2.17
CA THR A 153 -10.25 3.21 1.54
C THR A 153 -9.18 3.70 2.51
N VAL A 154 -9.57 4.13 3.72
CA VAL A 154 -8.62 4.55 4.76
C VAL A 154 -7.81 3.37 5.28
N ALA A 155 -8.44 2.24 5.55
CA ALA A 155 -7.82 1.04 6.09
C ALA A 155 -6.71 0.47 5.20
N THR A 156 -6.76 0.70 3.87
CA THR A 156 -5.66 0.30 2.97
C THR A 156 -4.31 0.97 3.30
N TYR A 157 -4.29 2.11 4.00
CA TYR A 157 -3.06 2.77 4.48
C TYR A 157 -2.52 2.18 5.78
N PHE A 158 -3.34 1.37 6.47
CA PHE A 158 -3.03 0.73 7.75
C PHE A 158 -2.93 -0.80 7.63
N HIS A 159 -3.18 -1.39 6.44
CA HIS A 159 -3.27 -2.84 6.26
C HIS A 159 -2.05 -3.60 6.82
N GLN A 160 -0.88 -2.99 6.77
CA GLN A 160 0.37 -3.54 7.30
C GLN A 160 0.42 -3.64 8.84
N LEU A 161 -0.57 -3.13 9.55
CA LEU A 161 -0.71 -3.25 11.00
C LEU A 161 -1.55 -4.47 11.41
N PHE A 162 -2.24 -5.10 10.45
CA PHE A 162 -3.15 -6.21 10.72
C PHE A 162 -2.56 -7.52 10.19
N ASP A 163 -2.92 -8.63 10.84
CA ASP A 163 -2.59 -9.98 10.39
C ASP A 163 -3.55 -10.48 9.30
N THR A 164 -4.78 -9.96 9.28
CA THR A 164 -5.81 -10.28 8.29
C THR A 164 -6.45 -9.00 7.77
N PHE A 165 -6.70 -8.93 6.46
CA PHE A 165 -7.39 -7.84 5.81
C PHE A 165 -8.46 -8.40 4.86
N PRO A 166 -9.74 -8.06 5.04
CA PRO A 166 -10.82 -8.62 4.23
C PRO A 166 -10.70 -8.17 2.77
N GLU A 167 -11.10 -9.01 1.83
CA GLU A 167 -11.21 -8.63 0.42
C GLU A 167 -12.57 -7.97 0.16
N LEU A 168 -12.68 -7.10 -0.84
CA LEU A 168 -14.00 -6.62 -1.29
C LEU A 168 -14.43 -7.35 -2.55
N PHE A 169 -15.63 -7.92 -2.51
CA PHE A 169 -16.26 -8.50 -3.69
C PHE A 169 -17.45 -7.67 -4.16
N ILE A 170 -17.29 -7.02 -5.31
CA ILE A 170 -18.29 -6.16 -5.92
C ILE A 170 -19.01 -6.92 -7.04
N THR A 171 -20.31 -7.14 -6.89
CA THR A 171 -21.15 -7.83 -7.88
C THR A 171 -22.33 -6.98 -8.33
N GLY A 172 -23.04 -7.46 -9.35
CA GLY A 172 -24.26 -6.86 -9.88
C GLY A 172 -24.39 -7.03 -11.39
N VAL A 173 -25.56 -6.71 -11.93
CA VAL A 173 -25.85 -6.84 -13.37
C VAL A 173 -24.95 -5.93 -14.23
N LYS A 174 -25.00 -6.10 -15.56
CA LYS A 174 -24.26 -5.21 -16.48
C LYS A 174 -24.71 -3.75 -16.31
N ARG A 175 -23.74 -2.83 -16.41
CA ARG A 175 -23.92 -1.36 -16.38
C ARG A 175 -24.46 -0.79 -15.05
N VAL A 176 -24.08 -1.37 -13.92
CA VAL A 176 -24.37 -0.85 -12.57
C VAL A 176 -23.25 0.02 -11.98
N GLY A 177 -22.18 0.29 -12.74
CA GLY A 177 -21.10 1.17 -12.29
C GLY A 177 -19.92 0.47 -11.59
N LYS A 178 -19.76 -0.86 -11.70
CA LYS A 178 -18.60 -1.61 -11.14
C LYS A 178 -17.25 -0.98 -11.50
N THR A 179 -16.99 -0.77 -12.79
CA THR A 179 -15.77 -0.13 -13.27
C THR A 179 -15.59 1.29 -12.73
N LYS A 180 -16.69 2.05 -12.58
CA LYS A 180 -16.67 3.41 -12.00
C LYS A 180 -16.27 3.34 -10.52
N LEU A 181 -16.82 2.41 -9.75
CA LEU A 181 -16.45 2.20 -8.35
C LEU A 181 -14.98 1.78 -8.20
N LEU A 182 -14.49 0.86 -9.04
CA LEU A 182 -13.07 0.50 -9.05
C LEU A 182 -12.17 1.70 -9.38
N LEU A 183 -12.61 2.65 -10.22
CA LEU A 183 -11.84 3.86 -10.46
C LEU A 183 -11.77 4.78 -9.24
N LEU A 184 -12.85 4.90 -8.46
CA LEU A 184 -12.83 5.66 -7.21
C LEU A 184 -11.80 5.06 -6.23
N PHE A 185 -11.85 3.74 -6.02
CA PHE A 185 -10.87 3.07 -5.17
C PHE A 185 -9.44 3.20 -5.72
N LYS A 186 -9.23 3.05 -7.03
CA LYS A 186 -7.92 3.27 -7.67
C LYS A 186 -7.34 4.64 -7.32
N PHE A 187 -8.17 5.67 -7.27
CA PHE A 187 -7.73 7.05 -7.04
C PHE A 187 -7.50 7.39 -5.56
N MET A 188 -8.16 6.70 -4.63
CA MET A 188 -8.14 7.05 -3.20
C MET A 188 -7.36 6.04 -2.32
N CYS A 189 -7.40 4.74 -2.62
CA CYS A 189 -6.72 3.71 -1.83
C CYS A 189 -5.20 3.82 -1.91
N PHE A 190 -4.53 3.29 -0.89
CA PHE A 190 -3.07 3.16 -0.88
C PHE A 190 -2.61 2.35 -2.09
N ASN A 191 -1.76 2.98 -2.92
CA ASN A 191 -1.14 2.37 -4.09
C ASN A 191 -2.15 1.61 -4.98
N GLY A 192 -3.32 2.21 -5.26
CA GLY A 192 -4.38 1.57 -6.05
C GLY A 192 -3.96 1.19 -7.48
N VAL A 193 -3.91 -0.12 -7.78
CA VAL A 193 -3.57 -0.67 -9.09
C VAL A 193 -4.77 -1.40 -9.70
N LYS A 194 -5.47 -0.71 -10.62
CA LYS A 194 -6.52 -1.34 -11.44
C LYS A 194 -5.92 -2.00 -12.67
N SER A 195 -6.20 -3.28 -12.86
CA SER A 195 -5.82 -4.03 -14.06
C SER A 195 -6.95 -4.93 -14.53
N SER A 196 -7.14 -5.02 -15.83
CA SER A 196 -8.04 -5.99 -16.49
C SER A 196 -7.34 -7.30 -16.87
N SER A 197 -6.00 -7.34 -16.78
CA SER A 197 -5.20 -8.47 -17.27
C SER A 197 -3.84 -8.56 -16.58
N ILE A 198 -3.82 -8.51 -15.24
CA ILE A 198 -2.59 -8.71 -14.47
C ILE A 198 -2.15 -10.18 -14.57
N SER A 199 -0.87 -10.42 -14.83
CA SER A 199 -0.29 -11.76 -14.88
C SER A 199 0.00 -12.27 -13.46
N GLU A 200 0.09 -13.59 -13.29
CA GLU A 200 0.47 -14.21 -12.00
C GLU A 200 1.79 -13.65 -11.46
N PRO A 201 2.86 -13.51 -12.27
CA PRO A 201 4.11 -12.93 -11.79
C PRO A 201 3.99 -11.49 -11.31
N SER A 202 3.12 -10.71 -11.94
CA SER A 202 2.92 -9.32 -11.54
C SER A 202 2.18 -9.20 -10.21
N ILE A 203 1.32 -10.15 -9.83
CA ILE A 203 0.58 -10.11 -8.56
C ILE A 203 1.54 -10.17 -7.38
N PHE A 204 2.38 -11.20 -7.29
CA PHE A 204 3.26 -11.38 -6.13
C PHE A 204 4.43 -10.39 -6.12
N ARG A 205 4.99 -10.01 -7.29
CA ARG A 205 6.09 -9.03 -7.34
C ARG A 205 5.66 -7.62 -6.96
N PHE A 206 4.48 -7.19 -7.42
CA PHE A 206 3.97 -5.89 -7.00
C PHE A 206 3.56 -5.89 -5.54
N THR A 207 2.99 -6.98 -5.05
CA THR A 207 2.64 -7.09 -3.62
C THR A 207 3.88 -6.93 -2.74
N ASP A 208 4.93 -7.70 -3.04
CA ASP A 208 6.19 -7.72 -2.29
C ASP A 208 7.00 -6.41 -2.34
N THR A 209 6.85 -5.59 -3.38
CA THR A 209 7.66 -4.36 -3.55
C THR A 209 6.89 -3.05 -3.36
N TYR A 210 5.57 -3.06 -3.55
CA TYR A 210 4.75 -1.86 -3.64
C TYR A 210 3.51 -1.88 -2.71
N ARG A 211 3.18 -3.04 -2.11
CA ARG A 211 1.98 -3.21 -1.25
C ARG A 211 0.70 -2.54 -1.82
N PRO A 212 0.33 -2.78 -3.10
CA PRO A 212 -0.79 -2.09 -3.71
C PRO A 212 -2.13 -2.64 -3.22
N THR A 213 -3.15 -1.76 -3.23
CA THR A 213 -4.53 -2.23 -3.35
C THR A 213 -4.74 -2.70 -4.79
N ILE A 214 -4.84 -4.01 -5.02
CA ILE A 214 -5.08 -4.57 -6.35
C ILE A 214 -6.58 -4.51 -6.64
N LEU A 215 -6.94 -3.98 -7.81
CA LEU A 215 -8.33 -3.89 -8.26
C LEU A 215 -8.49 -4.65 -9.58
N MET A 216 -9.30 -5.70 -9.55
CA MET A 216 -9.55 -6.54 -10.72
C MET A 216 -10.96 -6.31 -11.27
N ASP A 217 -11.03 -6.06 -12.57
CA ASP A 217 -12.28 -5.84 -13.31
C ASP A 217 -12.47 -6.95 -14.34
N GLU A 218 -13.72 -7.35 -14.58
CA GLU A 218 -14.10 -8.38 -15.58
C GLU A 218 -13.44 -9.76 -15.36
N THR A 219 -13.29 -10.16 -14.09
CA THR A 219 -12.65 -11.42 -13.70
C THR A 219 -13.55 -12.65 -13.77
N ASP A 220 -14.53 -12.68 -14.67
CA ASP A 220 -15.46 -13.80 -14.81
C ASP A 220 -14.73 -15.15 -15.10
N LYS A 221 -13.47 -15.10 -15.58
CA LYS A 221 -12.66 -16.29 -15.88
C LYS A 221 -11.86 -16.85 -14.71
N ILE A 222 -11.77 -16.17 -13.56
CA ILE A 222 -10.95 -16.61 -12.42
C ILE A 222 -11.44 -17.94 -11.84
N SER A 223 -12.74 -18.23 -11.93
CA SER A 223 -13.34 -19.49 -11.50
C SER A 223 -13.06 -20.67 -12.46
N THR A 224 -12.41 -20.43 -13.60
CA THR A 224 -12.11 -21.49 -14.58
C THR A 224 -10.82 -22.23 -14.23
N THR A 225 -10.76 -23.52 -14.56
CA THR A 225 -9.59 -24.39 -14.31
C THR A 225 -8.29 -23.91 -14.95
N LYS A 226 -8.37 -23.02 -15.95
CA LYS A 226 -7.20 -22.43 -16.63
C LYS A 226 -6.51 -21.34 -15.82
N GLU A 227 -7.18 -20.77 -14.83
CA GLU A 227 -6.70 -19.66 -13.99
C GLU A 227 -6.44 -20.12 -12.54
N ASN A 228 -6.23 -21.43 -12.34
CA ASN A 228 -6.06 -22.03 -11.02
C ASN A 228 -4.89 -21.44 -10.23
N GLU A 229 -3.76 -21.15 -10.88
CA GLU A 229 -2.60 -20.54 -10.22
C GLU A 229 -2.90 -19.12 -9.74
N LYS A 230 -3.48 -18.24 -10.58
CA LYS A 230 -4.01 -16.94 -10.13
C LYS A 230 -4.94 -17.09 -8.95
N ARG A 231 -5.91 -18.02 -9.01
CA ARG A 231 -6.89 -18.23 -7.94
C ARG A 231 -6.22 -18.57 -6.61
N VAL A 232 -5.23 -19.47 -6.62
CA VAL A 232 -4.45 -19.83 -5.43
C VAL A 232 -3.72 -18.61 -4.88
N LEU A 233 -3.09 -17.81 -5.75
CA LEU A 233 -2.41 -16.58 -5.32
C LEU A 233 -3.37 -15.58 -4.67
N LEU A 234 -4.58 -15.39 -5.23
CA LEU A 234 -5.58 -14.48 -4.67
C LEU A 234 -6.11 -14.95 -3.32
N LEU A 235 -6.41 -16.25 -3.21
CA LEU A 235 -6.85 -16.84 -1.96
C LEU A 235 -5.85 -16.62 -0.81
N ALA A 236 -4.55 -16.60 -1.10
CA ALA A 236 -3.50 -16.44 -0.09
C ALA A 236 -3.24 -14.97 0.34
N ARG A 237 -3.95 -13.98 -0.20
CA ARG A 237 -3.62 -12.55 0.04
C ARG A 237 -4.23 -11.95 1.30
N TYR A 238 -5.34 -12.48 1.76
CA TYR A 238 -6.10 -11.89 2.86
C TYR A 238 -5.39 -11.98 4.23
N LYS A 239 -4.42 -12.90 4.40
CA LYS A 239 -3.74 -13.15 5.67
C LYS A 239 -2.21 -13.14 5.50
N ARG A 240 -1.50 -12.65 6.50
CA ARG A 240 -0.03 -12.66 6.53
C ARG A 240 0.55 -14.06 6.63
N GLY A 241 1.75 -14.22 6.07
CA GLY A 241 2.61 -15.40 6.24
C GLY A 241 2.66 -16.35 5.04
N ASP A 242 1.78 -16.15 4.04
CA ASP A 242 1.85 -16.91 2.79
C ASP A 242 2.80 -16.23 1.78
N GLU A 243 3.66 -17.03 1.17
CA GLU A 243 4.62 -16.58 0.16
C GLU A 243 4.48 -17.36 -1.15
N ALA A 244 4.60 -16.68 -2.28
CA ALA A 244 4.80 -17.32 -3.57
C ALA A 244 6.29 -17.49 -3.84
N PHE A 245 6.77 -18.73 -3.92
CA PHE A 245 8.15 -19.01 -4.31
C PHE A 245 8.28 -19.08 -5.83
N ARG A 246 9.24 -18.35 -6.40
CA ARG A 246 9.64 -18.46 -7.80
C ARG A 246 11.15 -18.41 -7.93
N VAL A 247 11.67 -19.01 -8.99
CA VAL A 247 13.10 -19.03 -9.28
C VAL A 247 13.46 -17.78 -10.08
N GLU A 248 14.36 -16.96 -9.52
CA GLU A 248 14.85 -15.72 -10.12
C GLU A 248 16.30 -15.86 -10.59
N GLY A 249 16.70 -14.97 -11.51
CA GLY A 249 18.09 -14.84 -11.97
C GLY A 249 18.37 -15.51 -13.31
N GLU A 250 19.15 -14.83 -14.15
CA GLU A 250 19.48 -15.28 -15.50
C GLU A 250 20.59 -16.34 -15.49
N THR A 251 21.69 -16.06 -14.80
CA THR A 251 22.86 -16.96 -14.72
C THR A 251 22.80 -17.90 -13.52
N VAL A 252 22.42 -17.37 -12.36
CA VAL A 252 22.26 -18.14 -11.12
C VAL A 252 20.80 -18.12 -10.74
N ARG A 253 20.19 -19.30 -10.75
CA ARG A 253 18.77 -19.50 -10.43
C ARG A 253 18.59 -19.65 -8.92
N ILE A 254 17.95 -18.67 -8.30
CA ILE A 254 17.77 -18.59 -6.85
C ILE A 254 16.27 -18.65 -6.54
N PRO A 255 15.81 -19.60 -5.69
CA PRO A 255 14.46 -19.57 -5.15
C PRO A 255 14.25 -18.31 -4.30
N THR A 256 13.26 -17.49 -4.68
CA THR A 256 12.90 -16.24 -4.02
C THR A 256 11.44 -16.32 -3.60
N GLY A 257 11.16 -16.08 -2.32
CA GLY A 257 9.80 -15.92 -1.79
C GLY A 257 9.31 -14.49 -2.00
N PHE A 258 8.03 -14.34 -2.31
CA PHE A 258 7.36 -13.06 -2.50
C PHE A 258 6.12 -13.01 -1.61
N ASP A 259 5.99 -11.96 -0.80
CA ASP A 259 4.83 -11.74 0.04
C ASP A 259 3.55 -11.57 -0.81
N LEU A 260 2.46 -12.23 -0.38
CA LEU A 260 1.15 -12.16 -1.03
C LEU A 260 0.16 -11.26 -0.30
N TYR A 261 0.47 -10.89 0.94
CA TYR A 261 -0.45 -10.16 1.80
C TYR A 261 -0.79 -8.77 1.26
N GLY A 262 -2.08 -8.47 1.15
CA GLY A 262 -2.53 -7.10 0.95
C GLY A 262 -3.92 -6.96 0.32
N PRO A 263 -4.44 -5.71 0.26
CA PRO A 263 -5.81 -5.46 -0.14
C PRO A 263 -6.12 -5.94 -1.56
N LEU A 264 -7.31 -6.51 -1.72
CA LEU A 264 -7.85 -6.97 -3.00
C LEU A 264 -9.31 -6.52 -3.15
N ILE A 265 -9.64 -5.96 -4.31
CA ILE A 265 -11.00 -5.65 -4.72
C ILE A 265 -11.27 -6.36 -6.03
N ILE A 266 -12.26 -7.26 -6.05
CA ILE A 266 -12.68 -7.98 -7.25
C ILE A 266 -14.05 -7.49 -7.66
N ALA A 267 -14.22 -7.18 -8.95
CA ALA A 267 -15.52 -6.90 -9.54
C ALA A 267 -15.82 -7.81 -10.72
N ASN A 268 -16.92 -8.55 -10.66
CA ASN A 268 -17.36 -9.42 -11.76
C ASN A 268 -18.90 -9.47 -11.87
N ILE A 269 -19.41 -10.21 -12.86
CA ILE A 269 -20.87 -10.38 -13.06
C ILE A 269 -21.31 -11.76 -12.56
N GLN A 270 -20.49 -12.78 -12.75
CA GLN A 270 -20.89 -14.18 -12.57
C GLN A 270 -20.86 -14.68 -11.11
N GLY A 271 -20.33 -13.89 -10.17
CA GLY A 271 -20.08 -14.37 -8.81
C GLY A 271 -18.64 -14.84 -8.61
N LEU A 272 -18.21 -14.97 -7.37
CA LEU A 272 -16.96 -15.66 -7.00
C LEU A 272 -17.26 -17.10 -6.57
N ASP A 273 -16.23 -17.94 -6.52
CA ASP A 273 -16.35 -19.24 -5.85
C ASP A 273 -16.50 -19.09 -4.33
N ASP A 274 -17.11 -20.08 -3.69
CA ASP A 274 -17.47 -20.03 -2.26
C ASP A 274 -16.28 -19.71 -1.33
N ILE A 275 -15.06 -20.14 -1.68
CA ILE A 275 -13.87 -19.93 -0.85
C ILE A 275 -13.41 -18.47 -0.92
N LEU A 276 -13.39 -17.88 -2.11
CA LEU A 276 -13.10 -16.45 -2.25
C LEU A 276 -14.21 -15.59 -1.64
N GLN A 277 -15.47 -16.04 -1.72
CA GLN A 277 -16.59 -15.32 -1.10
C GLN A 277 -16.46 -15.26 0.42
N ASP A 278 -16.08 -16.37 1.08
CA ASP A 278 -15.90 -16.46 2.53
C ASP A 278 -14.84 -15.51 3.08
N ARG A 279 -13.84 -15.16 2.26
CA ARG A 279 -12.74 -14.23 2.59
C ARG A 279 -13.03 -12.78 2.20
N SER A 280 -14.21 -12.54 1.62
CA SER A 280 -14.59 -11.25 1.06
C SER A 280 -15.83 -10.68 1.73
N ILE A 281 -15.90 -9.35 1.78
CA ILE A 281 -17.14 -8.65 2.10
C ILE A 281 -17.91 -8.46 0.78
N PRO A 282 -19.05 -9.14 0.60
CA PRO A 282 -19.83 -9.03 -0.61
C PRO A 282 -20.57 -7.68 -0.63
N ALA A 283 -20.62 -7.06 -1.81
CA ALA A 283 -21.41 -5.87 -2.03
C ALA A 283 -22.05 -5.88 -3.42
N VAL A 284 -23.38 -5.77 -3.43
CA VAL A 284 -24.18 -5.77 -4.65
C VAL A 284 -24.48 -4.34 -5.05
N LEU A 285 -24.10 -3.95 -6.26
CA LEU A 285 -24.41 -2.63 -6.79
C LEU A 285 -25.80 -2.58 -7.43
N PRO A 286 -26.69 -1.68 -6.98
CA PRO A 286 -27.96 -1.45 -7.67
C PRO A 286 -27.74 -0.68 -8.97
N ARG A 287 -28.72 -0.74 -9.87
CA ARG A 287 -28.75 0.16 -11.03
C ARG A 287 -29.25 1.51 -10.57
N SER A 288 -28.40 2.54 -10.69
CA SER A 288 -28.81 3.91 -10.42
C SER A 288 -29.81 4.41 -11.46
N VAL A 289 -30.80 5.18 -11.01
CA VAL A 289 -31.77 5.89 -11.86
C VAL A 289 -31.58 7.41 -11.78
N ASN A 290 -30.64 7.89 -10.95
CA ASN A 290 -30.37 9.30 -10.77
C ASN A 290 -29.45 9.83 -11.91
N PRO A 291 -29.92 10.74 -12.78
CA PRO A 291 -29.12 11.25 -13.89
C PRO A 291 -27.79 11.87 -13.46
N LYS A 292 -27.77 12.59 -12.31
CA LYS A 292 -26.54 13.21 -11.80
C LYS A 292 -25.46 12.17 -11.48
N ILE A 293 -25.85 11.04 -10.89
CA ILE A 293 -24.94 9.94 -10.55
C ILE A 293 -24.50 9.21 -11.82
N LEU A 294 -25.41 9.02 -12.78
CA LEU A 294 -25.10 8.36 -14.05
C LEU A 294 -24.10 9.17 -14.88
N ASP A 295 -24.24 10.49 -14.92
CA ASP A 295 -23.36 11.41 -15.66
C ASP A 295 -22.05 11.71 -14.91
N ALA A 296 -22.01 11.47 -13.60
CA ALA A 296 -20.80 11.64 -12.80
C ALA A 296 -19.77 10.55 -13.12
N TYR A 297 -18.60 10.95 -13.62
CA TYR A 297 -17.48 10.07 -13.91
C TYR A 297 -16.17 10.61 -13.33
N PRO A 298 -15.39 9.79 -12.60
CA PRO A 298 -14.18 10.26 -11.95
C PRO A 298 -13.08 10.53 -12.97
N LYS A 299 -12.58 11.78 -13.01
CA LYS A 299 -11.52 12.21 -13.93
C LYS A 299 -10.16 12.01 -13.29
N TYR A 300 -9.21 11.40 -14.00
CA TYR A 300 -7.85 11.15 -13.49
C TYR A 300 -7.13 12.43 -13.03
N SER A 301 -7.36 13.55 -13.72
CA SER A 301 -6.71 14.83 -13.47
C SER A 301 -7.31 15.65 -12.33
N ASP A 302 -8.37 15.17 -11.67
CA ASP A 302 -8.98 15.90 -10.57
C ASP A 302 -8.03 15.93 -9.35
N PRO A 303 -7.58 17.12 -8.89
CA PRO A 303 -6.58 17.22 -7.82
C PRO A 303 -7.09 16.66 -6.48
N LYS A 304 -8.41 16.55 -6.28
CA LYS A 304 -8.97 16.03 -5.03
C LYS A 304 -8.48 14.62 -4.69
N TRP A 305 -8.15 13.80 -5.70
CA TRP A 305 -7.63 12.46 -5.46
C TRP A 305 -6.29 12.50 -4.75
N ALA A 306 -5.40 13.39 -5.20
CA ALA A 306 -4.10 13.57 -4.55
C ALA A 306 -4.26 14.15 -3.14
N GLU A 307 -5.21 15.07 -2.94
CA GLU A 307 -5.52 15.65 -1.62
C GLU A 307 -6.08 14.60 -0.64
N ILE A 308 -6.99 13.74 -1.09
CA ILE A 308 -7.53 12.63 -0.27
C ILE A 308 -6.40 11.67 0.12
N ARG A 309 -5.56 11.24 -0.83
CA ARG A 309 -4.41 10.38 -0.52
C ARG A 309 -3.45 11.04 0.47
N HIS A 310 -3.19 12.33 0.30
CA HIS A 310 -2.38 13.09 1.25
C HIS A 310 -2.94 13.05 2.66
N LYS A 311 -4.24 13.28 2.83
CA LYS A 311 -4.91 13.20 4.13
C LYS A 311 -4.82 11.80 4.73
N CYS A 312 -4.98 10.74 3.92
CA CYS A 312 -4.80 9.37 4.36
C CYS A 312 -3.35 9.06 4.80
N PHE A 313 -2.34 9.61 4.11
CA PHE A 313 -0.95 9.51 4.57
C PHE A 313 -0.73 10.20 5.92
N ILE A 314 -1.30 11.40 6.12
CA ILE A 314 -1.24 12.07 7.43
C ILE A 314 -1.95 11.23 8.49
N LEU A 315 -3.12 10.66 8.19
CA LEU A 315 -3.82 9.78 9.12
C LEU A 315 -2.93 8.61 9.56
N PHE A 316 -2.32 7.90 8.60
CA PHE A 316 -1.39 6.82 8.93
C PHE A 316 -0.24 7.30 9.81
N LEU A 317 0.48 8.34 9.39
CA LEU A 317 1.65 8.83 10.10
C LEU A 317 1.32 9.38 11.50
N THR A 318 0.08 9.80 11.74
CA THR A 318 -0.36 10.38 13.02
C THR A 318 -0.99 9.35 13.95
N PHE A 319 -1.80 8.42 13.42
CA PHE A 319 -2.69 7.56 14.21
C PHE A 319 -2.35 6.05 14.13
N TYR A 320 -1.24 5.66 13.50
CA TYR A 320 -0.86 4.23 13.38
C TYR A 320 -0.80 3.49 14.73
N ASP A 321 -0.30 4.14 15.78
CA ASP A 321 -0.11 3.56 17.11
C ASP A 321 -1.46 3.34 17.82
N GLU A 322 -2.38 4.29 17.67
CA GLU A 322 -3.75 4.14 18.17
C GLU A 322 -4.49 3.00 17.46
N VAL A 323 -4.43 2.96 16.12
CA VAL A 323 -5.05 1.90 15.32
C VAL A 323 -4.46 0.53 15.68
N LYS A 324 -3.14 0.43 15.86
CA LYS A 324 -2.46 -0.81 16.26
C LYS A 324 -2.94 -1.30 17.63
N ARG A 325 -3.04 -0.41 18.63
CA ARG A 325 -3.56 -0.80 19.96
C ARG A 325 -5.01 -1.27 19.91
N LEU A 326 -5.84 -0.61 19.10
CA LEU A 326 -7.25 -0.99 18.96
C LEU A 326 -7.39 -2.36 18.30
N SER A 327 -6.57 -2.69 17.30
CA SER A 327 -6.61 -4.02 16.67
C SER A 327 -6.14 -5.13 17.61
N GLU A 328 -5.06 -4.92 18.35
CA GLU A 328 -4.55 -5.90 19.33
C GLU A 328 -5.55 -6.11 20.50
N GLY A 329 -6.28 -5.07 20.90
CA GLY A 329 -7.32 -5.15 21.94
C GLY A 329 -8.57 -5.92 21.52
N SER A 330 -8.90 -5.94 20.23
CA SER A 330 -10.06 -6.68 19.70
C SER A 330 -9.84 -8.19 19.51
N GLU A 331 -8.58 -8.64 19.38
CA GLU A 331 -8.26 -10.08 19.24
C GLU A 331 -8.44 -10.87 20.55
N GLY A 332 -8.62 -10.19 21.69
CA GLY A 332 -8.85 -10.81 22.99
C GLY A 332 -10.30 -11.23 23.28
N SER A 333 -11.23 -11.08 22.33
CA SER A 333 -12.67 -11.34 22.51
C SER A 333 -13.27 -12.40 21.56
N ASP A 334 -12.48 -13.38 21.13
CA ASP A 334 -12.96 -14.50 20.29
C ASP A 334 -13.63 -15.61 21.11
N ASP A 335 -14.70 -15.24 21.81
CA ASP A 335 -15.78 -16.14 22.22
C ASP A 335 -17.11 -15.42 21.93
N CYS A 336 -17.54 -15.41 20.66
CA CYS A 336 -18.94 -15.11 20.32
C CYS A 336 -19.32 -15.74 18.97
N GLU A 337 -20.20 -16.74 19.05
CA GLU A 337 -21.09 -17.15 17.98
C GLU A 337 -21.82 -15.94 17.36
N GLY A 338 -22.25 -16.11 16.11
CA GLY A 338 -22.69 -15.06 15.20
C GLY A 338 -23.64 -14.00 15.77
N GLU A 339 -23.58 -12.82 15.15
CA GLU A 339 -24.29 -11.58 15.48
C GLU A 339 -23.60 -10.64 16.48
N LYS A 340 -22.44 -10.05 16.10
CA LYS A 340 -22.00 -8.72 16.60
C LYS A 340 -20.81 -8.04 15.89
N GLY A 341 -20.49 -8.41 14.65
CA GLY A 341 -19.42 -7.77 13.88
C GLY A 341 -19.84 -6.46 13.19
N VAL A 342 -20.31 -5.44 13.91
CA VAL A 342 -20.58 -4.09 13.34
C VAL A 342 -20.12 -2.94 14.26
N ALA A 343 -19.48 -3.21 15.39
CA ALA A 343 -19.22 -2.19 16.41
C ALA A 343 -17.74 -1.92 16.66
N VAL A 344 -16.95 -1.69 15.62
CA VAL A 344 -15.65 -1.01 15.74
C VAL A 344 -15.50 -0.17 14.47
N LEU A 345 -15.29 1.15 14.62
CA LEU A 345 -15.26 2.22 13.57
C LEU A 345 -16.50 3.14 13.51
N GLN A 346 -17.15 3.41 14.64
CA GLN A 346 -17.97 4.64 14.81
C GLN A 346 -17.17 5.77 15.44
#